data_AF-A0A358U7C0-F1
#
_entry.id   AF-A0A358U7C0-F1
#
_cell.length_a   1.000
_cell.length_b   1.000
_cell.length_c   1.000
_cell.angle_alpha   90.00
_cell.angle_beta   90.00
_cell.angle_gamma   90.00
#
_symmetry.space_group_name_H-M   'P 1'
#
loop_
_entity.id
_entity.type
_entity.pdbx_description
1 polymer ?
#
loop_
_entity_poly.entity_id
_entity_poly.type
_entity_poly.pdbx_seq_one_letter_code
_entity_poly.pdbx_strand_id
1 'polypeptide(L)' 'MVHSEAKTQFSAIKNILEEKEHIYIYVSADSAHIIPNRIFVNEAQKNEFLTVLRQRVDGIN' A
#
# COMPACT_ATOMS: atom_id res chain seq x y z
N MET A 1 2.77 26.82 -5.80
CA MET A 1 3.31 25.50 -6.22
C MET A 1 2.20 24.49 -6.02
N VAL A 2 1.70 23.87 -7.09
CA VAL A 2 0.72 22.78 -6.98
C VAL A 2 1.53 21.51 -6.75
N HIS A 3 1.47 20.96 -5.54
CA HIS A 3 2.03 19.63 -5.28
C HIS A 3 1.21 18.63 -6.10
N SER A 4 1.82 18.05 -7.13
CA SER A 4 1.17 16.99 -7.90
C SER A 4 1.23 15.72 -7.07
N GLU A 5 0.11 15.36 -6.44
CA GLU A 5 -0.02 14.08 -5.75
C GLU A 5 0.00 12.95 -6.79
N ALA A 6 0.95 12.03 -6.66
CA ALA A 6 0.95 10.81 -7.43
C ALA A 6 -0.18 9.90 -6.91
N LYS A 7 -1.29 9.85 -7.64
CA LYS A 7 -2.42 8.97 -7.32
C LYS A 7 -2.26 7.63 -8.02
N THR A 8 -2.30 6.55 -7.25
CA THR A 8 -2.28 5.19 -7.78
C THR A 8 -3.68 4.58 -7.66
N GLN A 9 -4.20 4.05 -8.76
CA GLN A 9 -5.46 3.30 -8.73
C GLN A 9 -5.24 1.94 -8.05
N PHE A 10 -6.19 1.49 -7.23
CA PHE A 10 -6.09 0.18 -6.57
C PHE A 10 -5.98 -0.99 -7.57
N SER A 11 -6.61 -0.86 -8.74
CA SER A 11 -6.52 -1.82 -9.85
C SER A 11 -5.10 -1.96 -10.44
N ALA A 12 -4.23 -0.97 -10.23
CA ALA A 12 -2.85 -1.02 -10.68
C ALA A 12 -1.94 -1.80 -9.72
N ILE A 13 -2.41 -2.11 -8.50
CA ILE A 13 -1.63 -2.86 -7.52
C ILE A 13 -1.51 -4.30 -8.01
N LYS A 14 -0.26 -4.74 -8.19
CA LYS A 14 0.07 -6.10 -8.63
C LYS A 14 0.40 -7.02 -7.47
N ASN A 15 1.00 -6.48 -6.41
CA ASN A 15 1.37 -7.26 -5.24
C ASN A 15 1.52 -6.37 -4.00
N ILE A 16 1.30 -6.95 -2.82
CA ILE A 16 1.51 -6.31 -1.52
C ILE A 16 2.39 -7.26 -0.69
N LEU A 17 3.60 -6.80 -0.34
CA LEU A 17 4.54 -7.55 0.49
C LEU A 17 4.72 -6.81 1.82
N GLU A 18 4.53 -7.52 2.92
CA GLU A 18 4.77 -7.00 4.27
C GLU A 18 6.07 -7.59 4.81
N GLU A 19 7.00 -6.72 5.17
CA GLU A 19 8.27 -7.06 5.82
C GLU A 19 8.30 -6.48 7.25
N LYS A 20 9.31 -6.87 8.04
CA LYS A 20 9.44 -6.47 9.46
C LYS A 20 9.34 -4.97 9.69
N GLU A 21 9.90 -4.17 8.78
CA GLU A 21 9.97 -2.71 8.94
C GLU A 21 9.17 -1.91 7.91
N HIS A 22 8.75 -2.54 6.81
CA HIS A 22 8.17 -1.84 5.67
C HIS A 22 7.09 -2.68 4.99
N ILE A 23 6.10 -2.00 4.43
CA ILE A 23 5.12 -2.56 3.50
C ILE A 23 5.47 -2.06 2.10
N TYR A 24 5.58 -2.99 1.16
CA TYR A 24 5.84 -2.72 -0.26
C TYR A 24 4.56 -2.97 -1.06
N ILE A 25 4.11 -1.95 -1.79
CA ILE A 25 2.98 -2.05 -2.70
C ILE A 25 3.51 -1.92 -4.12
N TYR A 26 3.63 -3.05 -4.81
CA TYR A 26 4.13 -3.10 -6.18
C TYR A 26 3.02 -2.75 -7.17
N VAL A 27 3.28 -1.78 -8.05
CA VAL A 27 2.35 -1.35 -9.10
C VAL A 27 2.84 -1.73 -10.50
N SER A 28 4.15 -1.86 -10.67
CA SER A 28 4.80 -2.36 -11.88
C SER A 28 6.15 -3.01 -11.51
N ALA A 29 6.88 -3.53 -12.50
CA ALA A 29 8.19 -4.14 -12.28
C ALA A 29 9.27 -3.13 -11.82
N ASP A 30 9.07 -1.85 -12.11
CA ASP A 30 10.00 -0.74 -11.87
C ASP A 30 9.49 0.27 -10.84
N SER A 31 8.28 0.08 -10.29
CA SER A 31 7.66 1.03 -9.36
C SER A 31 6.93 0.34 -8.22
N ALA A 32 7.20 0.83 -7.01
CA ALA A 32 6.56 0.40 -5.77
C ALA A 32 6.43 1.56 -4.79
N HIS A 33 5.34 1.54 -4.00
CA HIS A 33 5.21 2.41 -2.83
C HIS A 33 5.77 1.71 -1.60
N ILE A 34 6.57 2.44 -0.84
CA ILE A 34 7.20 1.92 0.39
C ILE A 34 6.59 2.66 1.57
N ILE A 35 5.98 1.92 2.49
CA ILE A 35 5.32 2.45 3.67
C ILE A 35 6.05 1.91 4.91
N PRO A 36 6.77 2.75 5.67
CA PRO A 36 7.44 2.32 6.89
C PRO A 36 6.45 1.94 8.00
N ASN A 37 6.65 0.82 8.67
CA ASN A 37 5.76 0.37 9.76
C ASN A 37 5.66 1.38 10.91
N ARG A 38 6.71 2.19 11.11
CA ARG A 38 6.76 3.25 12.15
C ARG A 38 5.73 4.36 11.99
N ILE A 39 5.07 4.50 10.84
CA ILE A 39 4.02 5.50 10.67
C ILE A 39 2.71 5.09 11.36
N PHE A 40 2.54 3.80 11.63
CA PHE A 40 1.36 3.28 12.30
C PHE A 40 1.54 3.39 13.82
N VAL A 41 0.51 3.88 14.49
CA VAL A 41 0.50 4.05 15.96
C VAL A 41 0.61 2.71 16.68
N ASN A 42 0.00 1.68 16.11
CA ASN A 42 0.01 0.32 16.64
C ASN A 42 -0.24 -0.71 15.52
N GLU A 43 -0.09 -1.98 15.87
CA GLU A 43 -0.28 -3.10 14.94
C GLU A 43 -1.73 -3.21 14.44
N ALA A 44 -2.72 -2.84 15.25
CA ALA A 44 -4.13 -2.88 14.84
C ALA A 44 -4.41 -1.90 13.68
N GLN A 45 -3.86 -0.68 13.74
CA GLN A 45 -3.99 0.30 12.67
C GLN A 45 -3.32 -0.16 11.36
N LYS A 46 -2.14 -0.78 11.47
CA LYS A 46 -1.45 -1.39 10.33
C LYS A 46 -2.31 -2.50 9.71
N ASN A 47 -2.89 -3.38 10.54
CA ASN A 47 -3.70 -4.50 10.08
C ASN A 47 -5.01 -4.03 9.45
N GLU A 48 -5.63 -2.98 9.97
CA GLU A 48 -6.80 -2.33 9.36
C GLU A 48 -6.44 -1.76 7.98
N PHE A 49 -5.33 -1.04 7.86
CA PHE A 49 -4.84 -0.52 6.59
C PHE A 49 -4.64 -1.64 5.54
N LEU A 50 -3.94 -2.71 5.92
CA LEU A 50 -3.70 -3.87 5.04
C LEU A 50 -5.00 -4.57 4.65
N THR A 51 -5.96 -4.67 5.57
CA THR A 51 -7.27 -5.28 5.32
C THR A 51 -8.04 -4.47 4.28
N VAL A 52 -8.15 -3.16 4.47
CA VAL A 52 -8.81 -2.25 3.51
C VAL A 52 -8.11 -2.31 2.15
N LEU A 53 -6.77 -2.28 2.15
CA LEU A 53 -5.99 -2.34 0.92
C LEU A 53 -6.25 -3.63 0.14
N ARG A 54 -6.20 -4.79 0.80
CA ARG A 54 -6.45 -6.10 0.18
C ARG A 54 -7.89 -6.22 -0.32
N GLN A 55 -8.88 -5.80 0.48
CA GLN A 55 -10.29 -5.78 0.05
C GLN A 55 -10.52 -4.96 -1.22
N ARG A 56 -9.82 -3.81 -1.35
CA ARG A 56 -9.91 -2.95 -2.53
C ARG A 56 -9.22 -3.55 -3.75
N VAL A 57 -8.18 -4.35 -3.57
CA VAL A 57 -7.49 -5.04 -4.67
C VAL A 57 -8.30 -6.26 -5.11
N ASP A 58 -8.76 -7.08 -4.17
CA ASP A 58 -9.48 -8.34 -4.45
C ASP A 58 -10.90 -8.07 -4.96
N GLY A 59 -11.57 -7.01 -4.49
CA GLY A 59 -12.89 -6.60 -4.98
C GLY A 59 -12.90 -6.01 -6.40
N ILE A 60 -11.75 -5.95 -7.07
CA ILE A 60 -11.60 -5.54 -8.48
C ILE A 60 -11.34 -6.74 -9.40
N ASN A 61 -11.20 -7.96 -8.86
CA ASN A 61 -11.14 -9.21 -9.64
C ASN A 61 -12.52 -9.78 -9.96
#